data_AF-A0A9X2MDL0-F1
#
_entry.id   AF-A0A9X2MDL0-F1
#
_cell.length_a   1.000
_cell.length_b   1.000
_cell.length_c   1.000
_cell.angle_alpha   90.00
_cell.angle_beta   90.00
_cell.angle_gamma   90.00
#
_symmetry.space_group_name_H-M   'P 1'
#
loop_
_entity.id
_entity.type
_entity.pdbx_description
1 polymer ?
#
loop_
_entity_poly.entity_id
_entity_poly.type
_entity_poly.pdbx_seq_one_letter_code
_entity_poly.pdbx_strand_id
1 'polypeptide(L)' 'QEIEKNKDLYFTGKDGFKGIDDNQGFYLENDKLIIYFQLYEIGPYYIGIPKFEIPLNEIKDVINI' A
#
# COMPACT_ATOMS: atom_id res chain seq x y z
N GLN A 1 -2.49 8.05 5.01
CA GLN A 1 -3.63 8.26 5.94
C GLN A 1 -4.39 6.96 6.22
N GLU A 2 -4.49 6.03 5.28
CA GLU A 2 -5.23 4.76 5.42
C GLU A 2 -4.75 3.86 6.58
N ILE A 3 -3.44 3.60 6.67
CA ILE A 3 -2.83 2.74 7.72
C ILE A 3 -3.00 3.38 9.10
N GLU A 4 -2.81 4.70 9.20
CA GLU A 4 -3.00 5.48 10.43
C GLU A 4 -4.45 5.46 10.94
N LYS A 5 -5.44 5.38 10.04
CA LYS A 5 -6.86 5.26 10.41
C LYS A 5 -7.22 3.86 10.92
N ASN A 6 -6.42 2.85 10.59
CA ASN A 6 -6.69 1.44 10.85
C ASN A 6 -5.53 0.77 11.61
N LYS A 7 -4.90 1.47 12.56
CA LYS A 7 -3.68 1.01 13.26
C LYS A 7 -3.83 -0.35 13.92
N ASP A 8 -5.04 -0.70 14.37
CA ASP A 8 -5.30 -1.99 15.04
C ASP A 8 -5.15 -3.20 14.09
N LEU A 9 -5.19 -2.97 12.77
CA LEU A 9 -5.04 -4.01 11.75
C LEU A 9 -3.58 -4.25 11.35
N TYR A 10 -2.69 -3.29 11.61
CA TYR A 10 -1.33 -3.29 11.08
C TYR A 10 -0.30 -3.37 12.19
N PHE A 11 0.91 -3.79 11.85
CA PHE A 11 2.01 -3.79 12.79
C PHE A 11 2.34 -2.36 13.25
N THR A 12 2.86 -2.24 14.47
CA THR A 12 3.19 -0.96 15.10
C THR A 12 4.59 -0.99 15.72
N GLY A 13 5.09 0.18 16.14
CA GLY A 13 6.41 0.30 16.73
C GLY A 13 7.53 -0.04 15.74
N LYS A 14 8.49 -0.86 16.17
CA LYS A 14 9.66 -1.23 15.35
C LYS A 14 9.30 -2.01 14.07
N ASP A 15 8.19 -2.73 14.10
CA ASP A 15 7.70 -3.57 13.00
C ASP A 15 6.59 -2.86 12.21
N GLY A 16 6.25 -1.62 12.57
CA GLY A 16 5.23 -0.84 11.88
C GLY A 16 5.63 -0.40 10.49
N PHE A 17 4.62 0.03 9.73
CA PHE A 17 4.81 0.53 8.36
C PHE A 17 5.77 1.73 8.32
N LYS A 18 6.81 1.62 7.50
CA LYS A 18 7.86 2.66 7.34
C LYS A 18 7.89 3.29 5.96
N GLY A 19 7.11 2.77 5.02
CA GLY A 19 7.16 3.12 3.61
C GLY A 19 7.06 1.88 2.73
N ILE A 20 7.19 2.10 1.42
CA ILE A 20 7.22 1.04 0.40
C ILE A 20 8.67 0.70 0.03
N ASP A 21 8.89 -0.49 -0.51
CA ASP A 21 10.19 -0.87 -1.10
C ASP A 21 10.41 -0.19 -2.47
N ASP A 22 11.66 -0.04 -2.88
CA ASP A 22 12.02 0.48 -4.21
C ASP A 22 11.43 -0.41 -5.34
N ASN A 23 11.26 -1.70 -5.08
CA ASN A 23 10.63 -2.68 -5.97
C ASN A 23 9.25 -3.13 -5.48
N GLN A 24 8.51 -2.26 -4.78
CA GLN A 24 7.18 -2.59 -4.28
C GLN A 24 6.27 -3.13 -5.40
N GLY A 25 5.56 -4.21 -5.10
CA GLY A 25 4.57 -4.78 -6.01
C GLY A 25 3.42 -3.81 -6.29
N PHE A 26 3.15 -3.58 -7.58
CA PHE A 26 1.99 -2.80 -8.02
C PHE A 26 1.37 -3.37 -9.30
N TYR A 27 0.15 -2.92 -9.61
CA TYR A 27 -0.48 -3.11 -10.91
C TYR A 27 -1.40 -1.93 -11.24
N LEU A 28 -1.84 -1.83 -12.50
CA LEU A 28 -2.79 -0.82 -12.94
C LEU A 28 -4.18 -1.42 -13.11
N GLU A 29 -5.20 -0.74 -12.62
CA GLU A 29 -6.60 -1.16 -12.74
C GLU A 29 -7.51 0.08 -12.72
N ASN A 30 -8.43 0.21 -13.69
CA ASN A 30 -9.46 1.25 -13.74
C ASN A 30 -8.93 2.69 -13.49
N ASP A 31 -7.89 3.10 -14.22
CA ASP A 31 -7.21 4.41 -14.07
C ASP A 31 -6.62 4.67 -12.67
N LYS A 32 -6.24 3.60 -11.97
CA LYS A 32 -5.58 3.67 -10.66
C LYS A 32 -4.31 2.82 -10.64
N LEU A 33 -3.31 3.31 -9.92
CA LEU A 33 -2.17 2.53 -9.45
C LEU A 33 -2.58 1.80 -8.18
N ILE A 34 -2.49 0.47 -8.18
CA ILE A 34 -2.78 -0.37 -7.04
C ILE A 34 -1.47 -0.88 -6.46
N ILE A 35 -1.12 -0.39 -5.28
CA ILE A 35 0.02 -0.89 -4.49
C ILE A 35 -0.49 -1.99 -3.57
N TYR A 36 0.20 -3.13 -3.50
CA TYR A 36 -0.20 -4.24 -2.64
C TYR A 36 0.95 -4.73 -1.78
N PHE A 37 0.58 -5.31 -0.63
CA PHE A 37 1.50 -5.87 0.35
C PHE A 37 1.22 -7.35 0.54
N GLN A 38 2.26 -8.17 0.56
CA GLN A 38 2.17 -9.60 0.76
C GLN A 38 1.65 -9.94 2.18
N LEU A 39 1.27 -11.21 2.35
CA LEU A 39 0.90 -11.74 3.65
C LEU A 39 2.02 -11.50 4.67
N TYR A 40 1.67 -11.00 5.86
CA TYR A 40 2.60 -10.66 6.93
C TYR A 40 3.57 -9.52 6.64
N GLU A 41 3.43 -8.77 5.54
CA GLU A 41 4.35 -7.68 5.24
C GLU A 41 4.12 -6.47 6.14
N ILE A 42 2.86 -6.07 6.34
CA ILE A 42 2.49 -4.89 7.15
C ILE A 42 1.48 -5.18 8.25
N GLY A 43 0.99 -6.42 8.36
CA GLY A 43 0.04 -6.82 9.39
C GLY A 43 -0.26 -8.33 9.38
N PRO A 44 -1.07 -8.84 10.32
CA PRO A 44 -1.30 -10.28 10.49
C PRO A 44 -2.05 -10.92 9.32
N TYR A 45 -1.87 -12.23 9.12
CA TYR A 45 -2.48 -12.99 8.01
C TYR A 45 -3.98 -12.77 7.77
N TYR A 46 -4.78 -12.62 8.83
CA TYR A 46 -6.24 -12.54 8.70
C TYR A 46 -6.71 -11.29 7.93
N ILE A 47 -5.85 -10.27 7.77
CA ILE A 47 -6.16 -9.08 6.96
C ILE A 47 -6.02 -9.34 5.44
N GLY A 48 -5.49 -10.50 5.05
CA GLY A 48 -5.26 -10.85 3.66
C GLY A 48 -4.10 -10.07 3.04
N ILE A 49 -4.26 -9.67 1.78
CA ILE A 49 -3.30 -8.87 1.00
C ILE A 49 -3.83 -7.44 0.96
N PRO A 50 -3.31 -6.52 1.79
CA PRO A 50 -3.73 -5.12 1.77
C PRO A 50 -3.44 -4.50 0.40
N LYS A 51 -4.38 -3.70 -0.09
CA LYS A 51 -4.26 -2.94 -1.34
C LYS A 51 -4.59 -1.49 -1.09
N PHE A 52 -3.80 -0.61 -1.71
CA PHE A 52 -3.98 0.84 -1.64
C PHE A 52 -4.09 1.36 -3.06
N GLU A 53 -5.18 2.06 -3.33
CA GLU A 53 -5.46 2.60 -4.65
C GLU A 53 -5.07 4.07 -4.71
N ILE A 54 -4.34 4.44 -5.76
CA ILE A 54 -3.94 5.81 -6.04
C ILE A 54 -4.45 6.16 -7.44
N PRO A 55 -5.43 7.08 -7.57
CA PRO A 55 -5.89 7.53 -8.88
C PRO A 55 -4.73 8.09 -9.71
N LEU A 56 -4.58 7.67 -10.97
CA LEU A 56 -3.46 8.11 -11.82
C LEU A 56 -3.45 9.64 -12.01
N ASN A 57 -4.63 10.27 -11.99
CA ASN A 57 -4.75 11.73 -12.08
C ASN A 57 -4.11 12.48 -10.89
N GLU A 58 -4.00 11.85 -9.71
CA GLU A 58 -3.33 12.46 -8.55
C GLU A 58 -1.80 12.44 -8.66
N ILE A 59 -1.26 11.54 -9.48
CA ILE A 59 0.18 11.33 -9.65
C ILE A 59 0.66 11.60 -11.08
N LYS A 60 -0.18 12.23 -11.91
CA LYS A 60 0.09 12.49 -13.34
C LYS A 60 1.41 13.23 -13.60
N ASP A 61 1.84 14.08 -12.66
CA ASP A 61 3.02 14.92 -12.81
C ASP A 61 4.33 14.20 -12.43
N VAL A 62 4.23 13.00 -11.83
CA VAL A 62 5.38 12.19 -11.38
C VAL A 62 5.50 10.84 -12.10
N ILE A 63 4.46 10.44 -12.83
CA ILE A 63 4.48 9.23 -13.67
C ILE A 63 4.88 9.58 -15.10
N ASN A 64 5.65 8.70 -15.73
CA ASN A 64 5.99 8.80 -17.14
C ASN A 64 5.31 7.63 -17.86
N ILE A 65 4.17 7.90 -18.49
CA ILE A 65 3.37 6.92 -19.25
C ILE A 65 3.69 7.07 -20.74
#